data_AF-A0A7L3R7K8-F1
#
_entry.id   AF-A0A7L3R7K8-F1
#
_cell.length_a   1.000
_cell.length_b   1.000
_cell.length_c   1.000
_cell.angle_alpha   90.00
_cell.angle_beta   90.00
_cell.angle_gamma   90.00
#
_symmetry.space_group_name_H-M   'P 1'
#
loop_
_entity.id
_entity.type
_entity.pdbx_description
1 polymer ?
#
loop_
_entity_poly.entity_id
_entity_poly.type
_entity_poly.pdbx_seq_one_letter_code
_entity_poly.pdbx_strand_id
1 'polypeptide(L)'
;IRDEERGYNKNQFCIPKHYEEDFERVCIPHGFILDRQNITFARDTMQDMGTHHTVALCVLKGGYKFFADLLDHIKALNQDGDKSLPVTMDFVRIKSYC
;
A
#
# COMPACT_ATOMS: atom_id res chain seq x y z
N ILE A 1 -4.22 -14.35 -6.79
CA ILE A 1 -3.58 -15.39 -5.98
C ILE A 1 -4.48 -16.60 -6.07
N ARG A 2 -4.02 -17.68 -6.70
CA ARG A 2 -4.77 -18.93 -6.77
C ARG A 2 -4.51 -19.74 -5.50
N ASP A 3 -5.47 -20.51 -5.03
CA ASP A 3 -5.32 -21.30 -3.79
C ASP A 3 -4.15 -22.30 -3.83
N GLU A 4 -3.69 -22.64 -5.04
CA GLU A 4 -2.57 -23.54 -5.30
C GLU A 4 -1.19 -22.85 -5.30
N GLU A 5 -1.13 -21.50 -5.26
CA GLU A 5 0.12 -20.76 -5.22
C GLU A 5 0.79 -20.88 -3.85
N ARG A 6 1.82 -21.74 -3.78
CA ARG A 6 2.56 -22.02 -2.55
C ARG A 6 3.55 -20.91 -2.10
N GLY A 7 3.44 -19.71 -2.63
CA GLY A 7 4.34 -18.58 -2.32
C GLY A 7 5.82 -18.81 -2.68
N TYR A 8 6.67 -17.87 -2.29
CA TYR A 8 8.12 -17.88 -2.53
C TYR A 8 8.90 -18.38 -1.32
N ASN A 9 10.10 -18.94 -1.56
CA ASN A 9 10.96 -19.42 -0.48
C ASN A 9 11.53 -18.22 0.29
N LYS A 10 11.40 -18.23 1.63
CA LYS A 10 11.88 -17.15 2.49
C LYS A 10 13.38 -16.89 2.38
N ASN A 11 14.19 -17.91 2.12
CA ASN A 11 15.65 -17.79 2.01
C ASN A 11 16.10 -16.98 0.77
N GLN A 12 15.18 -16.66 -0.13
CA GLN A 12 15.44 -15.79 -1.30
C GLN A 12 15.27 -14.30 -0.97
N PHE A 13 14.86 -13.94 0.25
CA PHE A 13 14.57 -12.58 0.66
C PHE A 13 15.34 -12.17 1.92
N CYS A 14 15.54 -10.86 2.05
CA CYS A 14 16.10 -10.28 3.27
C CYS A 14 14.99 -10.17 4.34
N ILE A 15 14.97 -11.11 5.27
CA ILE A 15 14.04 -11.10 6.42
C ILE A 15 14.81 -10.76 7.70
N PRO A 16 14.21 -9.96 8.61
CA PRO A 16 14.70 -9.84 9.97
C PRO A 16 14.91 -11.19 10.68
N LYS A 17 16.12 -11.43 11.20
CA LYS A 17 16.54 -12.69 11.83
C LYS A 17 15.60 -13.19 12.94
N HIS A 18 15.01 -12.27 13.72
CA HIS A 18 14.14 -12.62 14.83
C HIS A 18 12.79 -13.19 14.41
N TYR A 19 12.42 -13.10 13.12
CA TYR A 19 11.20 -13.72 12.59
C TYR A 19 11.49 -14.96 11.74
N GLU A 20 12.76 -15.34 11.56
CA GLU A 20 13.14 -16.38 10.59
C GLU A 20 12.47 -17.72 10.85
N GLU A 21 12.15 -18.05 12.10
CA GLU A 21 11.43 -19.28 12.48
C GLU A 21 9.90 -19.13 12.46
N ASP A 22 9.38 -17.90 12.44
CA ASP A 22 7.95 -17.61 12.65
C ASP A 22 7.09 -17.70 11.38
N PHE A 23 7.70 -17.77 10.20
CA PHE A 23 6.96 -17.91 8.94
C PHE A 23 7.67 -18.84 7.97
N GLU A 24 6.89 -19.58 7.18
CA GLU A 24 7.42 -20.64 6.28
C GLU A 24 7.84 -20.07 4.92
N ARG A 25 7.02 -19.17 4.36
CA ARG A 25 7.13 -18.70 2.97
C ARG A 25 6.67 -17.26 2.83
N VAL A 26 7.11 -16.59 1.76
CA VAL A 26 6.70 -15.24 1.42
C VAL A 26 5.56 -15.31 0.40
N CYS A 27 4.35 -14.88 0.77
CA CYS A 27 3.21 -14.90 -0.16
C CYS A 27 3.30 -13.81 -1.24
N ILE A 28 3.66 -12.58 -0.84
CA ILE A 28 3.78 -11.44 -1.75
C ILE A 28 5.05 -10.66 -1.37
N PRO A 29 6.04 -10.56 -2.27
CA PRO A 29 7.23 -9.76 -2.01
C PRO A 29 6.91 -8.27 -1.95
N HIS A 30 7.65 -7.53 -1.13
CA HIS A 30 7.42 -6.10 -0.94
C HIS A 30 7.51 -5.30 -2.25
N GLY A 31 8.44 -5.66 -3.16
CA GLY A 31 8.59 -5.00 -4.46
C GLY A 31 7.34 -5.10 -5.34
N PHE A 32 6.66 -6.25 -5.35
CA PHE A 32 5.41 -6.42 -6.10
C PHE A 32 4.26 -5.57 -5.54
N ILE A 33 4.23 -5.37 -4.22
CA ILE A 33 3.24 -4.50 -3.57
C ILE A 33 3.46 -3.06 -4.00
N LEU A 34 4.72 -2.60 -3.92
CA LEU A 34 5.10 -1.24 -4.32
C LEU A 34 4.83 -1.00 -5.81
N ASP A 35 5.22 -1.92 -6.70
CA ASP A 35 5.02 -1.78 -8.14
C ASP A 35 3.54 -1.61 -8.51
N ARG A 36 2.68 -2.45 -7.94
CA ARG A 36 1.23 -2.38 -8.14
C ARG A 36 0.61 -1.10 -7.57
N GLN A 37 1.02 -0.70 -6.36
CA GLN A 37 0.55 0.54 -5.72
C GLN A 37 0.97 1.78 -6.52
N ASN A 38 2.26 1.86 -6.84
CA ASN A 38 2.90 3.01 -7.46
C ASN A 38 2.38 3.22 -8.88
N ILE A 39 2.53 2.22 -9.76
CA ILE A 39 2.29 2.45 -11.20
C ILE A 39 0.79 2.45 -11.53
N THR A 40 0.04 1.49 -10.99
CA THR A 40 -1.35 1.27 -11.43
C THR A 40 -2.34 2.00 -10.51
N PHE A 41 -2.28 1.71 -9.21
CA PHE A 41 -3.33 2.16 -8.30
C PHE A 41 -3.35 3.68 -8.11
N ALA A 42 -2.20 4.33 -7.94
CA ALA A 42 -2.14 5.78 -7.79
C ALA A 42 -2.56 6.52 -9.07
N ARG A 43 -2.14 6.05 -10.25
CA ARG A 43 -2.52 6.66 -11.53
C ARG A 43 -4.01 6.51 -11.82
N ASP A 44 -4.56 5.32 -11.63
CA ASP A 44 -6.00 5.05 -11.83
C ASP A 44 -6.83 5.89 -10.86
N THR A 45 -6.41 5.94 -9.59
CA THR A 45 -7.07 6.75 -8.55
C THR A 45 -7.03 8.24 -8.88
N MET A 46 -5.90 8.78 -9.35
CA MET A 46 -5.80 10.19 -9.76
C MET A 46 -6.61 10.51 -11.02
N GLN A 47 -6.74 9.54 -11.94
CA GLN A 47 -7.59 9.70 -13.11
C GLN A 47 -9.08 9.75 -12.73
N ASP A 48 -9.51 8.90 -11.80
CA ASP A 48 -10.90 8.80 -11.35
C ASP A 48 -11.31 9.93 -10.38
N MET A 49 -10.39 10.40 -9.52
CA MET A 49 -10.70 11.41 -8.50
C MET A 49 -10.85 12.84 -9.06
N GLY A 50 -10.47 13.09 -10.31
CA GLY A 50 -10.63 14.40 -10.97
C GLY A 50 -9.96 15.53 -10.19
N THR A 51 -10.42 16.78 -10.34
CA THR A 51 -9.90 17.97 -9.61
C THR A 51 -10.58 18.22 -8.26
N HIS A 52 -11.33 17.24 -7.73
CA HIS A 52 -12.11 17.43 -6.51
C HIS A 52 -11.27 17.16 -5.26
N HIS A 53 -11.52 17.94 -4.21
CA HIS A 53 -10.88 17.75 -2.92
C HIS A 53 -11.22 16.36 -2.36
N THR A 54 -10.20 15.53 -2.18
CA THR A 54 -10.39 14.13 -1.77
C THR A 54 -9.87 13.89 -0.36
N VAL A 55 -10.62 13.10 0.41
CA VAL A 55 -10.24 12.68 1.75
C VAL A 55 -9.78 11.22 1.70
N ALA A 56 -8.54 10.97 2.11
CA ALA A 56 -7.94 9.66 2.21
C ALA A 56 -8.09 9.15 3.67
N LEU A 57 -8.83 8.06 3.87
CA LEU A 57 -9.11 7.51 5.19
C LEU A 57 -8.30 6.22 5.43
N CYS A 58 -7.41 6.25 6.42
CA CYS A 58 -6.59 5.08 6.80
C CYS A 58 -7.21 4.30 7.94
N VAL A 59 -7.46 3.01 7.72
CA VAL A 59 -7.89 2.08 8.77
C VAL A 59 -6.67 1.51 9.50
N LEU A 60 -6.52 1.89 10.78
CA LEU A 60 -5.45 1.44 11.65
C LEU A 60 -5.74 0.04 12.25
N LYS A 61 -4.72 -0.76 12.57
CA LYS A 61 -3.27 -0.44 12.55
C LYS A 61 -2.52 -0.94 11.31
N GLY A 62 -2.99 -2.04 10.71
CA GLY A 62 -2.29 -2.74 9.63
C GLY A 62 -2.21 -1.98 8.30
N GLY A 63 -3.14 -1.04 8.05
CA GLY A 63 -3.19 -0.27 6.81
C GLY A 63 -2.15 0.85 6.72
N TYR A 64 -1.48 1.21 7.82
CA TYR A 64 -0.61 2.39 7.86
C TYR A 64 0.49 2.37 6.79
N LYS A 65 1.22 1.26 6.66
CA LYS A 65 2.33 1.18 5.70
C LYS A 65 1.82 1.29 4.25
N PHE A 66 0.76 0.55 3.93
CA PHE A 66 0.12 0.63 2.61
C PHE A 66 -0.35 2.05 2.29
N PHE A 67 -0.98 2.71 3.26
CA PHE A 67 -1.51 4.06 3.10
C PHE A 67 -0.41 5.11 2.94
N ALA A 68 0.68 5.00 3.71
CA ALA A 68 1.84 5.88 3.58
C ALA A 68 2.49 5.75 2.19
N ASP A 69 2.77 4.51 1.75
CA ASP A 69 3.40 4.25 0.44
C ASP A 69 2.53 4.81 -0.71
N LEU A 70 1.20 4.65 -0.64
CA LEU A 70 0.27 5.20 -1.62
C LEU A 70 0.26 6.74 -1.64
N LEU A 71 0.21 7.37 -0.47
CA LEU A 71 0.18 8.83 -0.38
C LEU A 71 1.46 9.46 -0.88
N ASP A 72 2.60 8.86 -0.60
CA ASP A 72 3.89 9.37 -1.08
C ASP A 72 3.96 9.30 -2.59
N HIS A 73 3.38 8.27 -3.21
CA HIS A 73 3.25 8.20 -4.66
C HIS A 73 2.30 9.28 -5.23
N ILE A 74 1.14 9.48 -4.60
CA ILE A 74 0.19 10.53 -5.03
C ILE A 74 0.82 11.93 -4.88
N LYS A 75 1.59 12.18 -3.81
CA LYS A 75 2.33 13.43 -3.64
C LYS A 75 3.37 13.63 -4.74
N ALA A 76 4.13 12.59 -5.09
CA ALA A 76 5.11 12.65 -6.17
C ALA A 76 4.44 13.02 -7.51
N LEU A 77 3.34 12.35 -7.85
CA LEU A 77 2.57 12.66 -9.06
C LEU A 77 1.95 14.07 -9.05
N ASN A 78 1.53 14.57 -7.88
CA ASN A 78 1.04 15.95 -7.73
C ASN A 78 2.15 17.00 -7.84
N GLN A 79 3.40 16.67 -7.50
CA GLN A 79 4.55 17.57 -7.66
C GLN A 79 5.03 17.64 -9.11
N ASP A 80 5.00 16.51 -9.81
CA ASP A 80 5.45 16.41 -11.20
C ASP A 80 4.37 16.78 -12.22
N GLY A 81 3.10 16.79 -11.80
CA GLY A 81 1.94 17.06 -12.65
C GLY A 81 1.49 18.52 -12.66
N ASP A 82 0.92 18.96 -13.79
CA ASP A 82 0.36 20.31 -13.97
C ASP A 82 -0.96 20.52 -13.19
N LYS A 83 -1.48 19.47 -12.54
CA LYS A 83 -2.73 19.47 -11.77
C LYS A 83 -2.45 19.07 -10.32
N SER A 84 -2.73 19.97 -9.39
CA SER A 84 -2.61 19.71 -7.96
C SER A 84 -3.93 19.17 -7.40
N LEU A 85 -3.91 17.96 -6.84
CA LEU A 85 -5.03 17.38 -6.11
C LEU A 85 -4.88 17.63 -4.61
N PRO A 86 -5.74 18.46 -3.98
CA PRO A 86 -5.69 18.63 -2.55
C PRO A 86 -6.23 17.37 -1.86
N VAL A 87 -5.35 16.66 -1.17
CA VAL A 87 -5.66 15.44 -0.42
C VAL A 87 -5.58 15.72 1.08
N THR A 88 -6.69 15.51 1.78
CA THR A 88 -6.74 15.53 3.25
C THR A 88 -6.70 14.09 3.78
N MET A 89 -6.06 13.85 4.92
CA MET A 89 -5.88 12.51 5.48
C MET A 89 -6.58 12.39 6.83
N ASP A 90 -7.25 11.26 7.08
CA ASP A 90 -7.87 10.94 8.37
C ASP A 90 -7.60 9.47 8.77
N PHE A 91 -7.67 9.18 10.07
CA PHE A 91 -7.31 7.90 10.65
C PHE A 91 -8.43 7.36 11.52
N VAL A 92 -8.89 6.15 11.20
CA VAL A 92 -9.91 5.45 11.98
C VAL A 92 -9.39 4.14 12.51
N ARG A 93 -9.77 3.81 13.75
CA ARG A 93 -9.52 2.50 14.35
C ARG A 93 -10.84 1.77 14.50
N ILE A 94 -11.03 0.74 13.69
CA ILE A 94 -12.22 -0.11 13.77
C ILE A 94 -11.97 -1.20 14.82
N LYS A 95 -12.88 -1.34 15.78
CA LYS A 95 -12.91 -2.48 16.69
C LYS A 95 -13.87 -3.51 16.09
N SER A 96 -13.33 -4.65 15.68
CA SER A 96 -14.14 -5.72 15.07
C SER A 96 -14.82 -6.64 16.10
N TYR A 97 -14.54 -6.46 17.39
CA TYR A 97 -15.07 -7.30 18.46
C TYR A 97 -15.40 -6.44 19.69
N CYS A 98 -16.55 -6.74 20.32
CA CYS A 98 -16.94 -6.21 21.63
C CYS A 98 -16.10 -6.83 22.75
#